data_AF-A0A840ER99-F1
#
_entry.id   AF-A0A840ER99-F1
#
_cell.length_a   1.000
_cell.length_b   1.000
_cell.length_c   1.000
_cell.angle_alpha   90.00
_cell.angle_beta   90.00
_cell.angle_gamma   90.00
#
_symmetry.space_group_name_H-M   'P 1'
#
loop_
_entity.id
_entity.type
_entity.pdbx_description
1 polymer ?
#
loop_
_entity_poly.entity_id
_entity_poly.type
_entity_poly.pdbx_seq_one_letter_code
_entity_poly.pdbx_strand_id
1 'polypeptide(L)'
;MASRWQEAERTKELYPNLMYVSVNDDRTRPLHKKWHGIVLPIDHPFWDKRYPPNDWGCRCSARRTSKPVNDNGIDVDDMVDLPKQFNINVGKTGKVFNDDHPYFKVPGFDKVAQEALRSLLHYQRKKLWPEIKDTLRGKVNTVLGEVTINNKALKEALNQPHKNAYLKNNLIVDIHNLLKDSVFITSIDNFKPSPHWVKYHYLQVKEFEDMFLIVREDRKGNFFFYSIIDNMKV
;
A
#
# COMPACT_ATOMS: atom_id res chain seq x y z
N MET A 1 5.19 13.57 4.17
CA MET A 1 4.63 13.11 5.46
C MET A 1 4.32 11.62 5.43
N ALA A 2 3.63 11.09 4.42
CA ALA A 2 3.33 9.65 4.33
C ALA A 2 4.57 8.72 4.43
N SER A 3 5.63 8.97 3.68
CA SER A 3 6.89 8.20 3.80
C SER A 3 7.51 8.26 5.21
N ARG A 4 7.39 9.39 5.93
CA ARG A 4 7.89 9.52 7.31
C ARG A 4 7.08 8.69 8.31
N TRP A 5 5.77 8.54 8.08
CA TRP A 5 4.92 7.67 8.88
C TRP A 5 5.32 6.20 8.69
N GLN A 6 5.46 5.76 7.44
CA GLN A 6 5.89 4.39 7.13
C GLN A 6 7.26 4.07 7.75
N GLU A 7 8.18 5.03 7.76
CA GLU A 7 9.47 4.86 8.42
C GLU A 7 9.34 4.81 9.96
N ALA A 8 8.39 5.52 10.55
CA ALA A 8 8.08 5.44 11.99
C ALA A 8 7.59 4.05 12.37
N GLU A 9 6.61 3.51 11.64
CA GLU A 9 6.12 2.13 11.83
C GLU A 9 7.27 1.12 11.71
N ARG A 10 8.05 1.20 10.63
CA ARG A 10 9.17 0.27 10.37
C ARG A 10 10.25 0.27 11.45
N THR A 11 10.42 1.39 12.16
CA THR A 11 11.49 1.56 13.16
C THR A 11 10.97 1.72 14.57
N LYS A 12 9.70 1.35 14.81
CA LYS A 12 9.00 1.47 16.08
C LYS A 12 9.71 0.77 17.23
N GLU A 13 10.40 -0.34 16.96
CA GLU A 13 11.20 -1.05 17.97
C GLU A 13 12.37 -0.20 18.52
N LEU A 14 12.98 0.63 17.67
CA LEU A 14 14.10 1.50 18.05
C LEU A 14 13.62 2.88 18.54
N TYR A 15 12.53 3.37 17.92
CA TYR A 15 11.96 4.70 18.17
C TYR A 15 10.45 4.57 18.36
N PRO A 16 9.98 4.15 19.54
CA PRO A 16 8.56 3.84 19.77
C PRO A 16 7.67 5.09 19.80
N ASN A 17 8.25 6.28 19.90
CA ASN A 17 7.54 7.53 20.08
C ASN A 17 7.76 8.49 18.91
N LEU A 18 6.80 9.40 18.73
CA LEU A 18 6.88 10.56 17.85
C LEU A 18 6.91 11.83 18.69
N MET A 19 7.76 12.77 18.29
CA MET A 19 7.81 14.12 18.82
C MET A 19 7.16 15.09 17.82
N TYR A 20 6.22 15.91 18.28
CA TYR A 20 5.63 16.96 17.45
C TYR A 20 6.60 18.15 17.35
N VAL A 21 6.90 18.57 16.11
CA VAL A 21 7.88 19.63 15.81
C VAL A 21 7.22 20.70 14.96
N SER A 22 6.86 21.81 15.58
CA SER A 22 6.54 23.06 14.90
C SER A 22 7.80 23.88 14.59
N VAL A 23 7.69 24.81 13.63
CA VAL A 23 8.74 25.78 13.30
C VAL A 23 8.94 26.81 14.42
N ASN A 24 7.90 27.06 15.22
CA ASN A 24 7.88 28.02 16.34
C ASN A 24 8.22 29.49 15.98
N ASP A 25 8.02 29.86 14.72
CA ASP A 25 8.09 31.27 14.30
C ASP A 25 6.75 32.02 14.53
N ASP A 26 6.72 33.31 14.18
CA ASP A 26 5.54 34.16 14.33
C ASP A 26 4.34 33.72 13.49
N ARG A 27 4.59 32.97 12.41
CA ARG A 27 3.56 32.39 11.54
C ARG A 27 3.04 31.04 12.05
N THR A 28 3.64 30.50 13.11
CA THR A 28 3.18 29.26 13.73
C THR A 28 1.97 29.55 14.60
N ARG A 29 0.83 28.92 14.28
CA ARG A 29 -0.43 29.08 15.01
C ARG A 29 -0.25 28.70 16.50
N PRO A 30 -0.92 29.40 17.44
CA PRO A 30 -0.77 29.14 18.88
C PRO A 30 -0.98 27.67 19.26
N LEU A 31 -1.96 27.01 18.65
CA LEU A 31 -2.25 25.59 18.89
C LEU A 31 -1.06 24.69 18.52
N HIS A 32 -0.40 24.95 17.39
CA HIS A 32 0.78 24.19 16.98
C HIS A 32 2.00 24.48 17.85
N LYS A 33 2.12 25.70 18.40
CA LYS A 33 3.16 26.04 19.39
C LYS A 33 2.94 25.28 20.69
N LYS A 34 1.68 25.19 21.17
CA LYS A 34 1.30 24.40 22.35
C LYS A 34 1.67 22.92 22.18
N TRP A 35 1.55 22.39 20.97
CA TRP A 35 1.92 21.02 20.69
C TRP A 35 3.41 20.77 20.50
N HIS A 36 4.23 21.81 20.41
CA HIS A 36 5.66 21.63 20.22
C HIS A 36 6.29 20.83 21.36
N GLY A 37 7.06 19.81 21.02
CA GLY A 37 7.81 19.03 22.00
C GLY A 37 7.00 17.95 22.72
N ILE A 38 5.70 17.81 22.43
CA ILE A 38 4.94 16.61 22.83
C ILE A 38 5.69 15.38 22.31
N VAL A 39 5.84 14.37 23.15
CA VAL A 39 6.32 13.04 22.79
C VAL A 39 5.23 12.03 23.14
N LEU A 40 4.67 11.35 22.14
CA LEU A 40 3.63 10.33 22.34
C LEU A 40 3.98 9.04 21.59
N PRO A 41 3.51 7.87 22.06
CA PRO A 41 3.65 6.61 21.32
C PRO A 41 3.14 6.74 19.89
N ILE A 42 3.75 6.02 18.94
CA ILE A 42 3.34 6.02 17.53
C ILE A 42 1.84 5.69 17.36
N ASP A 43 1.32 4.75 18.16
CA ASP A 43 -0.09 4.31 18.07
C ASP A 43 -1.06 5.23 18.81
N HIS A 44 -0.58 6.31 19.42
CA HIS A 44 -1.42 7.17 20.24
C HIS A 44 -2.51 7.89 19.39
N PRO A 45 -3.79 7.93 19.82
CA PRO A 45 -4.90 8.51 19.04
C PRO A 45 -4.71 9.96 18.59
N PHE A 46 -3.87 10.72 19.31
CA PHE A 46 -3.41 12.06 18.87
C PHE A 46 -2.97 12.07 17.41
N TRP A 47 -2.16 11.09 17.01
CA TRP A 47 -1.60 11.03 15.67
C TRP A 47 -2.63 10.71 14.61
N ASP A 48 -3.78 10.14 14.95
CA ASP A 48 -4.82 9.83 13.97
C ASP A 48 -5.44 11.08 13.36
N LYS A 49 -5.42 12.19 14.12
CA LYS A 49 -6.02 13.45 13.67
C LYS A 49 -5.12 14.68 13.73
N ARG A 50 -3.96 14.61 14.39
CA ARG A 50 -3.01 15.74 14.57
C ARG A 50 -1.63 15.47 13.97
N TYR A 51 -1.52 14.46 13.11
CA TYR A 51 -0.31 14.22 12.33
C TYR A 51 -0.21 15.25 11.19
N PRO A 52 0.85 16.08 11.13
CA PRO A 52 0.94 17.16 10.14
C PRO A 52 0.81 16.70 8.68
N PRO A 53 0.22 17.53 7.81
CA PRO A 53 -0.19 18.92 8.03
C PRO A 53 -1.54 19.09 8.76
N ASN A 54 -1.59 20.06 9.67
CA ASN A 54 -2.76 20.29 10.55
C ASN A 54 -3.62 21.52 10.16
N ASP A 55 -3.19 22.31 9.18
CA ASP A 55 -3.94 23.44 8.62
C ASP A 55 -3.26 23.92 7.31
N TRP A 56 -3.88 24.84 6.59
CA TRP A 56 -3.33 25.51 5.41
C TRP A 56 -1.98 26.17 5.73
N GLY A 57 -0.98 25.89 4.88
CA GLY A 57 0.37 26.39 5.06
C GLY A 57 1.09 25.84 6.30
N CYS A 58 0.61 24.73 6.89
CA CYS A 58 1.27 24.12 8.04
C CYS A 58 2.67 23.60 7.65
N ARG A 59 3.68 24.04 8.39
CA ARG A 59 5.10 23.65 8.24
C ARG A 59 5.59 22.74 9.38
N CYS A 60 4.67 22.23 10.18
CA CYS A 60 5.00 21.33 11.29
C CYS A 60 5.35 19.92 10.76
N SER A 61 6.00 19.12 11.60
CA SER A 61 6.33 17.73 11.32
C SER A 61 6.24 16.88 12.59
N ALA A 62 6.27 15.56 12.43
CA ALA A 62 6.46 14.62 13.52
C ALA A 62 7.78 13.88 13.30
N ARG A 63 8.60 13.80 14.36
CA ARG A 63 9.94 13.21 14.34
C ARG A 63 10.00 12.00 15.25
N ARG A 64 10.46 10.86 14.73
CA ARG A 64 10.73 9.64 15.52
C ARG A 64 11.74 9.91 16.65
N THR A 65 11.48 9.36 17.82
CA THR A 65 12.34 9.54 18.98
C THR A 65 12.23 8.35 19.95
N SER A 66 13.30 8.13 20.70
CA SER A 66 13.35 7.20 21.85
C SER A 66 13.16 7.93 23.19
N LYS A 67 12.91 9.24 23.18
CA LYS A 67 12.60 10.00 24.39
C LYS A 67 11.36 9.44 25.08
N PRO A 68 11.28 9.50 26.42
CA PRO A 68 10.10 9.07 27.16
C PRO A 68 8.88 9.90 26.76
N VAL A 69 7.69 9.30 26.95
CA VAL A 69 6.41 9.97 26.70
C VAL A 69 6.32 11.24 27.55
N ASN A 70 5.88 12.31 26.92
CA ASN A 70 5.62 13.60 27.53
C ASN A 70 4.48 14.28 26.76
N ASP A 71 3.31 14.29 27.36
CA ASP A 71 2.10 14.90 26.79
C ASP A 71 2.06 16.42 26.96
N ASN A 72 3.02 17.03 27.68
CA ASN A 72 3.01 18.44 28.09
C ASN A 72 1.69 18.86 28.76
N GLY A 73 1.03 17.94 29.49
CA GLY A 73 -0.25 18.18 30.16
C GLY A 73 -1.42 18.37 29.20
N ILE A 74 -1.36 17.79 28.00
CA ILE A 74 -2.46 17.84 27.05
C ILE A 74 -3.51 16.80 27.41
N ASP A 75 -4.73 17.29 27.53
CA ASP A 75 -5.91 16.45 27.57
C ASP A 75 -6.23 15.98 26.13
N VAL A 76 -6.24 14.66 25.95
CA VAL A 76 -6.49 14.01 24.67
C VAL A 76 -7.97 13.96 24.31
N ASP A 77 -8.83 14.10 25.31
CA ASP A 77 -10.28 14.13 25.19
C ASP A 77 -10.78 15.57 24.96
N ASP A 78 -10.06 16.59 25.45
CA ASP A 78 -10.34 18.03 25.22
C ASP A 78 -9.45 18.65 24.13
N MET A 79 -9.45 18.04 22.94
CA MET A 79 -8.71 18.56 21.79
C MET A 79 -9.62 19.36 20.84
N VAL A 80 -9.22 20.60 20.54
CA VAL A 80 -9.84 21.42 19.48
C VAL A 80 -9.82 20.66 18.16
N ASP A 81 -10.97 20.60 17.49
CA ASP A 81 -11.07 20.00 16.16
C ASP A 81 -10.39 20.90 15.13
N LEU A 82 -9.51 20.28 14.34
CA LEU A 82 -8.92 20.90 13.16
C LEU A 82 -9.98 20.99 12.05
N PRO A 83 -9.80 21.86 11.04
CA PRO A 83 -10.66 21.83 9.86
C PRO A 83 -10.74 20.41 9.31
N LYS A 84 -11.95 19.96 8.95
CA LYS A 84 -12.24 18.54 8.64
C LYS A 84 -11.28 17.93 7.61
N GLN A 85 -10.72 18.74 6.71
CA GLN A 85 -9.78 18.31 5.67
C GLN A 85 -8.39 17.94 6.23
N PHE A 86 -8.01 18.45 7.40
CA PHE A 86 -6.72 18.19 8.06
C PHE A 86 -6.85 17.27 9.28
N ASN A 87 -8.07 16.92 9.69
CA ASN A 87 -8.35 16.04 10.83
C ASN A 87 -8.16 14.55 10.46
N ILE A 88 -7.06 14.21 9.76
CA ILE A 88 -6.75 12.87 9.27
C ILE A 88 -5.24 12.64 9.17
N ASN A 89 -4.78 11.48 9.61
CA ASN A 89 -3.42 11.04 9.37
C ASN A 89 -3.28 10.47 7.95
N VAL A 90 -2.82 11.32 7.02
CA VAL A 90 -2.59 10.91 5.62
C VAL A 90 -1.52 9.82 5.47
N GLY A 91 -0.58 9.70 6.43
CA GLY A 91 0.46 8.69 6.41
C GLY A 91 -0.03 7.31 6.85
N LYS A 92 -0.97 7.28 7.79
CA LYS A 92 -1.65 6.07 8.25
C LYS A 92 -2.74 5.62 7.28
N THR A 93 -3.56 6.55 6.79
CA THR A 93 -4.72 6.25 5.95
C THR A 93 -4.40 6.13 4.46
N GLY A 94 -3.31 6.76 3.99
CA GLY A 94 -2.99 6.89 2.58
C GLY A 94 -3.97 7.79 1.80
N LYS A 95 -4.94 8.42 2.48
CA LYS A 95 -5.96 9.29 1.87
C LYS A 95 -5.57 10.75 2.05
N VAL A 96 -5.40 11.47 0.94
CA VAL A 96 -5.12 12.92 0.95
C VAL A 96 -6.39 13.73 1.26
N PHE A 97 -7.54 13.26 0.77
CA PHE A 97 -8.85 13.82 1.04
C PHE A 97 -9.70 12.74 1.70
N ASN A 98 -10.48 13.13 2.72
CA ASN A 98 -11.48 12.25 3.29
C ASN A 98 -12.65 12.03 2.32
N ASP A 99 -13.38 10.93 2.47
CA ASP A 99 -14.47 10.55 1.56
C ASP A 99 -15.62 11.59 1.56
N ASP A 100 -15.66 12.45 2.57
CA ASP A 100 -16.61 13.55 2.70
C ASP A 100 -16.25 14.83 1.92
N HIS A 101 -15.08 14.90 1.31
CA HIS A 101 -14.58 16.10 0.64
C HIS A 101 -15.48 16.49 -0.55
N PRO A 102 -15.73 17.80 -0.80
CA PRO A 102 -16.56 18.25 -1.92
C PRO A 102 -16.17 17.70 -3.29
N TYR A 103 -14.88 17.38 -3.50
CA TYR A 103 -14.39 16.74 -4.74
C TYR A 103 -15.08 15.42 -5.06
N PHE A 104 -15.50 14.67 -4.05
CA PHE A 104 -16.14 13.36 -4.23
C PHE A 104 -17.67 13.46 -4.37
N LYS A 105 -18.25 14.64 -4.15
CA LYS A 105 -19.70 14.88 -4.13
C LYS A 105 -20.23 15.60 -5.37
N VAL A 106 -19.39 15.81 -6.38
CA VAL A 106 -19.81 16.46 -7.63
C VAL A 106 -20.69 15.54 -8.47
N PRO A 107 -21.72 16.04 -9.16
CA PRO A 107 -22.55 15.23 -10.05
C PRO A 107 -21.70 14.49 -11.08
N GLY A 108 -21.87 13.17 -11.18
CA GLY A 108 -21.11 12.32 -12.10
C GLY A 108 -19.69 11.98 -11.66
N PHE A 109 -19.29 12.29 -10.42
CA PHE A 109 -17.98 11.96 -9.86
C PHE A 109 -17.57 10.51 -10.14
N ASP A 110 -18.43 9.54 -9.79
CA ASP A 110 -18.11 8.11 -9.92
C ASP A 110 -17.76 7.71 -11.36
N LYS A 111 -18.50 8.26 -12.34
CA LYS A 111 -18.24 7.98 -13.76
C LYS A 111 -16.89 8.55 -14.19
N VAL A 112 -16.59 9.78 -13.80
CA VAL A 112 -15.31 10.44 -14.10
C VAL A 112 -14.15 9.71 -13.42
N ALA A 113 -14.30 9.36 -12.14
CA ALA A 113 -13.29 8.64 -11.38
C ALA A 113 -13.00 7.25 -11.96
N GLN A 114 -14.04 6.50 -12.34
CA GLN A 114 -13.89 5.20 -13.01
C GLN A 114 -13.17 5.34 -14.35
N GLU A 115 -13.52 6.35 -15.16
CA GLU A 115 -12.89 6.56 -16.45
C GLU A 115 -11.43 7.02 -16.31
N ALA A 116 -11.14 7.89 -15.35
CA ALA A 116 -9.79 8.31 -15.01
C ALA A 116 -8.94 7.11 -14.55
N LEU A 117 -9.47 6.25 -13.69
CA LEU A 117 -8.79 5.03 -13.24
C LEU A 117 -8.53 4.07 -14.42
N ARG A 118 -9.52 3.83 -15.28
CA ARG A 118 -9.36 2.98 -16.47
C ARG A 118 -8.28 3.52 -17.40
N SER A 119 -8.30 4.83 -17.67
CA SER A 119 -7.33 5.53 -18.50
C SER A 119 -5.92 5.46 -17.90
N LEU A 120 -5.79 5.67 -16.59
CA LEU A 120 -4.53 5.55 -15.85
C LEU A 120 -3.96 4.13 -15.95
N LEU A 121 -4.78 3.11 -15.67
CA LEU A 121 -4.35 1.71 -15.75
C LEU A 121 -3.99 1.32 -17.19
N HIS A 122 -4.74 1.79 -18.18
CA HIS A 122 -4.41 1.58 -19.60
C HIS A 122 -3.06 2.21 -19.96
N TYR A 123 -2.84 3.46 -19.57
CA TYR A 123 -1.56 4.14 -19.77
C TYR A 123 -0.41 3.40 -19.09
N GLN A 124 -0.59 3.00 -17.83
CA GLN A 124 0.41 2.25 -17.05
C GLN A 124 0.78 0.94 -17.75
N ARG A 125 -0.19 0.11 -18.16
CA ARG A 125 0.07 -1.13 -18.89
C ARG A 125 0.81 -0.89 -20.21
N LYS A 126 0.39 0.13 -20.97
CA LYS A 126 1.03 0.49 -22.25
C LYS A 126 2.49 0.91 -22.06
N LYS A 127 2.78 1.63 -20.98
CA LYS A 127 4.14 2.08 -20.65
C LYS A 127 5.02 0.95 -20.11
N LEU A 128 4.50 0.11 -19.23
CA LEU A 128 5.26 -0.99 -18.63
C LEU A 128 5.53 -2.14 -19.61
N TRP A 129 4.61 -2.43 -20.54
CA TRP A 129 4.72 -3.61 -21.41
C TRP A 129 6.04 -3.71 -22.21
N PRO A 130 6.54 -2.64 -22.87
CA PRO A 130 7.83 -2.67 -23.53
C PRO A 130 9.01 -3.02 -22.60
N GLU A 131 8.97 -2.56 -21.35
CA GLU A 131 10.04 -2.76 -20.36
C GLU A 131 10.04 -4.19 -19.80
N ILE A 132 8.86 -4.79 -19.61
CA ILE A 132 8.75 -6.10 -18.94
C ILE A 132 8.75 -7.30 -19.88
N LYS A 133 8.27 -7.14 -21.14
CA LYS A 133 7.93 -8.28 -22.01
C LYS A 133 9.12 -9.18 -22.31
N ASP A 134 10.33 -8.64 -22.41
CA ASP A 134 11.53 -9.41 -22.74
C ASP A 134 12.42 -9.61 -21.50
N THR A 135 12.39 -8.67 -20.56
CA THR A 135 13.21 -8.67 -19.34
C THR A 135 12.77 -9.70 -18.30
N LEU A 136 11.46 -9.88 -18.11
CA LEU A 136 10.93 -10.71 -17.01
C LEU A 136 10.64 -12.17 -17.39
N ARG A 137 10.85 -12.55 -18.66
CA ARG A 137 10.70 -13.96 -19.07
C ARG A 137 11.82 -14.80 -18.50
N GLY A 138 11.53 -16.08 -18.30
CA GLY A 138 12.53 -17.06 -17.92
C GLY A 138 12.01 -17.96 -16.81
N LYS A 139 12.95 -18.43 -15.99
CA LYS A 139 12.66 -19.33 -14.90
C LYS A 139 13.22 -18.78 -13.60
N VAL A 140 12.48 -18.99 -12.52
CA VAL A 140 12.82 -18.49 -11.19
C VAL A 140 12.64 -19.61 -10.19
N ASN A 141 13.64 -19.83 -9.33
CA ASN A 141 13.52 -20.78 -8.22
C ASN A 141 12.69 -20.16 -7.09
N THR A 142 11.71 -20.91 -6.61
CA THR A 142 10.74 -20.48 -5.59
C THR A 142 10.58 -21.57 -4.53
N VAL A 143 9.72 -21.32 -3.53
CA VAL A 143 9.30 -22.32 -2.54
C VAL A 143 8.65 -23.57 -3.15
N LEU A 144 8.07 -23.47 -4.36
CA LEU A 144 7.50 -24.61 -5.09
C LEU A 144 8.53 -25.37 -5.95
N GLY A 145 9.70 -24.77 -6.18
CA GLY A 145 10.66 -25.19 -7.21
C GLY A 145 10.76 -24.17 -8.35
N GLU A 146 11.20 -24.64 -9.50
CA GLU A 146 11.46 -23.80 -10.68
C GLU A 146 10.14 -23.38 -11.37
N VAL A 147 9.81 -22.09 -11.30
CA VAL A 147 8.61 -21.50 -11.89
C VAL A 147 8.96 -20.79 -13.20
N THR A 148 8.26 -21.14 -14.26
CA THR A 148 8.40 -20.52 -15.58
C THR A 148 7.51 -19.30 -15.73
N ILE A 149 8.06 -18.20 -16.22
CA ILE A 149 7.37 -16.93 -16.49
C ILE A 149 7.36 -16.68 -17.99
N ASN A 150 6.18 -16.47 -18.55
CA ASN A 150 5.97 -16.19 -19.96
C ASN A 150 5.15 -14.91 -20.16
N ASN A 151 5.16 -14.39 -21.39
CA ASN A 151 4.39 -13.20 -21.76
C ASN A 151 2.91 -13.31 -21.49
N LYS A 152 2.33 -14.50 -21.68
CA LYS A 152 0.90 -14.71 -21.48
C LYS A 152 0.54 -14.48 -20.02
N ALA A 153 1.36 -14.98 -19.10
CA ALA A 153 1.21 -14.77 -17.67
C ALA A 153 1.43 -13.31 -17.26
N LEU A 154 2.47 -12.64 -17.79
CA LEU A 154 2.70 -11.22 -17.51
C LEU A 154 1.55 -10.34 -18.00
N LYS A 155 1.03 -10.63 -19.20
CA LYS A 155 -0.13 -9.93 -19.76
C LYS A 155 -1.41 -10.22 -18.98
N GLU A 156 -1.62 -11.46 -18.56
CA GLU A 156 -2.74 -11.84 -17.70
C GLU A 156 -2.66 -11.08 -16.37
N ALA A 157 -1.50 -11.11 -15.71
CA ALA A 157 -1.26 -10.42 -14.45
C ALA A 157 -1.56 -8.92 -14.55
N LEU A 158 -1.16 -8.24 -15.63
CA LEU A 158 -1.48 -6.82 -15.84
C LEU A 158 -2.98 -6.56 -16.04
N ASN A 159 -3.70 -7.44 -16.73
CA ASN A 159 -5.11 -7.22 -17.09
C ASN A 159 -6.13 -7.77 -16.08
N GLN A 160 -5.71 -8.70 -15.21
CA GLN A 160 -6.58 -9.30 -14.21
C GLN A 160 -7.22 -8.24 -13.31
N PRO A 161 -8.55 -8.22 -13.11
CA PRO A 161 -9.19 -7.33 -12.14
C PRO A 161 -8.62 -7.53 -10.74
N HIS A 162 -8.43 -6.42 -10.01
CA HIS A 162 -7.87 -6.41 -8.65
C HIS A 162 -8.29 -5.13 -7.93
N LYS A 163 -8.63 -5.20 -6.64
CA LYS A 163 -8.97 -4.05 -5.80
C LYS A 163 -7.91 -2.94 -5.90
N ASN A 164 -6.66 -3.34 -5.75
CA ASN A 164 -5.46 -2.49 -5.90
C ASN A 164 -4.72 -2.67 -7.24
N ALA A 165 -5.41 -2.59 -8.38
CA ALA A 165 -4.83 -2.85 -9.71
C ALA A 165 -3.59 -2.00 -10.05
N TYR A 166 -3.53 -0.75 -9.58
CA TYR A 166 -2.38 0.13 -9.82
C TYR A 166 -1.11 -0.39 -9.14
N LEU A 167 -1.22 -0.78 -7.85
CA LEU A 167 -0.13 -1.35 -7.07
C LEU A 167 0.32 -2.69 -7.66
N LYS A 168 -0.63 -3.58 -7.96
CA LYS A 168 -0.36 -4.86 -8.63
C LYS A 168 0.47 -4.68 -9.91
N ASN A 169 0.11 -3.72 -10.77
CA ASN A 169 0.86 -3.44 -11.99
C ASN A 169 2.29 -2.98 -11.74
N ASN A 170 2.53 -2.20 -10.67
CA ASN A 170 3.88 -1.79 -10.28
C ASN A 170 4.68 -2.96 -9.72
N LEU A 171 4.04 -3.84 -8.92
CA LEU A 171 4.67 -5.04 -8.36
C LEU A 171 5.14 -6.01 -9.44
N ILE A 172 4.43 -6.12 -10.58
CA ILE A 172 4.83 -7.00 -11.69
C ILE A 172 6.25 -6.72 -12.18
N VAL A 173 6.75 -5.48 -12.07
CA VAL A 173 8.13 -5.13 -12.46
C VAL A 173 9.17 -5.94 -11.67
N ASP A 174 8.83 -6.34 -10.45
CA ASP A 174 9.72 -7.09 -9.54
C ASP A 174 9.29 -8.56 -9.36
N ILE A 175 8.55 -9.13 -10.32
CA ILE A 175 7.93 -10.45 -10.18
C ILE A 175 8.90 -11.58 -9.84
N HIS A 176 10.18 -11.48 -10.24
CA HIS A 176 11.19 -12.48 -9.90
C HIS A 176 11.47 -12.53 -8.40
N ASN A 177 11.63 -11.38 -7.74
CA ASN A 177 11.87 -11.33 -6.30
C ASN A 177 10.60 -11.65 -5.53
N LEU A 178 9.44 -11.17 -5.99
CA LEU A 178 8.16 -11.51 -5.40
C LEU A 178 7.91 -13.02 -5.37
N LEU A 179 8.22 -13.74 -6.44
CA LEU A 179 8.09 -15.20 -6.49
C LEU A 179 9.08 -15.91 -5.55
N LYS A 180 10.33 -15.44 -5.47
CA LYS A 180 11.36 -16.00 -4.57
C LYS A 180 10.97 -15.83 -3.11
N ASP A 181 10.51 -14.64 -2.75
CA ASP A 181 10.28 -14.26 -1.36
C ASP A 181 8.88 -14.60 -0.87
N SER A 182 7.96 -14.98 -1.76
CA SER A 182 6.59 -15.33 -1.39
C SER A 182 6.49 -16.52 -0.41
N VAL A 183 5.38 -16.56 0.34
CA VAL A 183 5.04 -17.63 1.28
C VAL A 183 4.01 -18.54 0.64
N PHE A 184 4.27 -19.85 0.62
CA PHE A 184 3.29 -20.82 0.15
C PHE A 184 2.10 -20.91 1.10
N ILE A 185 0.88 -20.79 0.56
CA ILE A 185 -0.36 -20.85 1.32
C ILE A 185 -1.06 -22.19 1.14
N THR A 186 -1.45 -22.52 -0.09
CA THR A 186 -2.21 -23.73 -0.39
C THR A 186 -2.13 -24.12 -1.86
N SER A 187 -2.58 -25.33 -2.17
CA SER A 187 -2.79 -25.84 -3.52
C SER A 187 -4.23 -26.31 -3.68
N ILE A 188 -4.83 -25.99 -4.82
CA ILE A 188 -6.21 -26.35 -5.13
C ILE A 188 -6.24 -27.06 -6.47
N ASP A 189 -6.97 -28.17 -6.54
CA ASP A 189 -7.18 -28.87 -7.80
C ASP A 189 -7.95 -28.00 -8.79
N ASN A 190 -7.64 -28.15 -10.07
CA ASN A 190 -8.29 -27.38 -11.10
C ASN A 190 -9.76 -27.79 -11.23
N PHE A 191 -10.66 -26.93 -10.76
CA PHE A 191 -12.11 -27.12 -10.79
C PHE A 191 -12.70 -27.33 -12.20
N LYS A 192 -12.00 -26.90 -13.25
CA LYS A 192 -12.43 -27.08 -14.65
C LYS A 192 -11.50 -28.05 -15.35
N PRO A 193 -12.01 -29.16 -15.93
CA PRO A 193 -11.19 -30.10 -16.67
C PRO A 193 -10.33 -29.38 -17.70
N SER A 194 -9.01 -29.36 -17.49
CA SER A 194 -8.06 -28.82 -18.45
C SER A 194 -7.22 -29.96 -19.02
N PRO A 195 -6.96 -29.97 -20.33
CA PRO A 195 -6.02 -30.92 -20.91
C PRO A 195 -4.58 -30.69 -20.42
N HIS A 196 -4.28 -29.51 -19.85
CA HIS A 196 -2.91 -29.11 -19.51
C HIS A 196 -2.70 -28.85 -18.02
N TRP A 197 -3.63 -28.14 -17.37
CA TRP A 197 -3.45 -27.67 -15.98
C TRP A 197 -4.13 -28.58 -14.98
N VAL A 198 -3.40 -28.98 -13.94
CA VAL A 198 -3.92 -29.87 -12.88
C VAL A 198 -4.20 -29.15 -11.59
N LYS A 199 -3.33 -28.23 -11.17
CA LYS A 199 -3.43 -27.53 -9.88
C LYS A 199 -3.12 -26.04 -10.01
N TYR A 200 -3.67 -25.30 -9.05
CA TYR A 200 -3.32 -23.92 -8.76
C TYR A 200 -2.66 -23.85 -7.40
N HIS A 201 -1.48 -23.24 -7.33
CA HIS A 201 -0.77 -22.95 -6.09
C HIS A 201 -0.87 -21.45 -5.81
N TYR A 202 -1.16 -21.12 -4.57
CA TYR A 202 -1.30 -19.74 -4.10
C TYR A 202 -0.12 -19.40 -3.21
N LEU A 203 0.61 -18.36 -3.60
CA LEU A 203 1.73 -17.81 -2.85
C LEU A 203 1.39 -16.39 -2.42
N GLN A 204 1.55 -16.06 -1.15
CA GLN A 204 1.32 -14.71 -0.63
C GLN A 204 2.60 -13.88 -0.70
N VAL A 205 2.50 -12.63 -1.14
CA VAL A 205 3.64 -11.69 -1.11
C VAL A 205 3.86 -11.24 0.33
N LYS A 206 5.07 -11.42 0.87
CA LYS A 206 5.46 -10.89 2.19
C LYS A 206 5.25 -9.38 2.17
N GLU A 207 4.55 -8.83 3.18
CA GLU A 207 4.09 -7.43 3.32
C GLU A 207 2.68 -7.10 2.77
N PHE A 208 2.05 -7.97 1.98
CA PHE A 208 0.71 -7.69 1.45
C PHE A 208 -0.28 -8.81 1.75
N GLU A 209 -1.30 -8.48 2.55
CA GLU A 209 -2.37 -9.43 2.90
C GLU A 209 -3.25 -9.81 1.70
N ASP A 210 -3.45 -8.87 0.77
CA ASP A 210 -4.37 -8.97 -0.37
C ASP A 210 -3.64 -9.15 -1.72
N MET A 211 -2.42 -9.70 -1.73
CA MET A 211 -1.66 -9.97 -2.96
C MET A 211 -1.21 -11.42 -3.01
N PHE A 212 -1.91 -12.22 -3.83
CA PHE A 212 -1.59 -13.63 -4.05
C PHE A 212 -1.09 -13.87 -5.47
N LEU A 213 0.10 -14.45 -5.59
CA LEU A 213 0.65 -14.95 -6.84
C LEU A 213 0.06 -16.34 -7.12
N ILE A 214 -0.47 -16.52 -8.32
CA ILE A 214 -0.96 -17.81 -8.78
C ILE A 214 0.10 -18.47 -9.65
N VAL A 215 0.42 -19.71 -9.29
CA VAL A 215 1.26 -20.61 -10.08
C VAL A 215 0.40 -21.81 -10.50
N ARG A 216 0.45 -22.19 -11.77
CA ARG A 216 -0.23 -23.39 -12.29
C ARG A 216 0.76 -24.53 -12.44
N GLU A 217 0.32 -25.72 -12.09
CA GLU A 217 1.04 -26.97 -12.33
C GLU A 217 0.46 -27.69 -13.55
N ASP A 218 1.33 -28.20 -14.41
CA ASP A 218 0.97 -29.08 -15.51
C ASP A 218 1.01 -30.57 -15.10
N ARG A 219 0.53 -31.46 -15.97
CA ARG A 219 0.54 -32.91 -15.69
C ARG A 219 1.93 -33.53 -15.54
N LYS A 220 2.99 -32.81 -15.90
CA LYS A 220 4.38 -33.24 -15.79
C LYS A 220 5.05 -32.70 -14.53
N GLY A 221 4.33 -31.96 -13.68
CA GLY A 221 4.86 -31.34 -12.46
C GLY A 221 5.64 -30.05 -12.72
N ASN A 222 5.52 -29.43 -13.90
CA ASN A 222 6.15 -28.15 -14.18
C ASN A 222 5.28 -26.99 -13.67
N PHE A 223 5.93 -25.97 -13.11
CA PHE A 223 5.26 -24.80 -12.56
C PHE A 223 5.34 -23.60 -13.49
N PHE A 224 4.21 -22.89 -13.62
CA PHE A 224 4.10 -21.72 -14.47
C PHE A 224 3.39 -20.59 -13.73
N PHE A 225 4.03 -19.43 -13.64
CA PHE A 225 3.36 -18.23 -13.17
C PHE A 225 2.12 -17.95 -14.04
N TYR A 226 1.03 -17.52 -13.41
CA TYR A 226 -0.23 -17.25 -14.10
C TYR A 226 -0.71 -15.81 -13.93
N SER A 227 -0.88 -15.34 -12.70
CA SER A 227 -1.44 -14.01 -12.42
C SER A 227 -1.23 -13.57 -10.97
N ILE A 228 -1.65 -12.35 -10.64
CA ILE A 228 -1.74 -11.82 -9.27
C ILE A 228 -3.20 -11.45 -8.99
N ILE A 229 -3.74 -11.89 -7.86
CA ILE A 229 -5.15 -11.73 -7.47
C ILE A 229 -5.27 -11.22 -6.03
N ASP A 230 -6.45 -10.67 -5.71
CA ASP A 230 -6.77 -10.15 -4.37
C ASP A 230 -7.51 -11.15 -3.47
N ASN A 231 -8.14 -12.17 -4.05
CA ASN A 231 -8.91 -13.16 -3.29
C ASN A 231 -8.73 -14.57 -3.87
N MET A 232 -8.28 -15.49 -3.01
CA MET A 232 -8.18 -16.90 -3.38
C MET A 232 -9.56 -17.46 -3.74
N LYS A 233 -9.61 -18.29 -4.77
CA LYS A 233 -10.82 -19.05 -5.10
C LYS A 233 -10.85 -20.23 -4.16
N VAL A 234 -11.55 -20.09 -3.03
CA VAL A 234 -11.87 -21.18 -2.11
C VAL A 234 -12.90 -22.10 -2.76
#